data_AF-A0A5N5K273-F1
#
_entry.id   AF-A0A5N5K273-F1
#
_cell.length_a   1.000
_cell.length_b   1.000
_cell.length_c   1.000
_cell.angle_alpha   90.00
_cell.angle_beta   90.00
_cell.angle_gamma   90.00
#
_symmetry.space_group_name_H-M   'P 1'
#
loop_
_entity.id
_entity.type
_entity.pdbx_description
1 polymer ?
#
loop_
_entity_poly.entity_id
_entity_poly.type
_entity_poly.pdbx_seq_one_letter_code
_entity_poly.pdbx_strand_id
1 'polypeptide(L)'
;MSGDRRESPPVTGGGNGVVEPEKKPAPVIVPSQRLRLHANKDHMPESYEDLQLDFCPSIFSSLEKYLPPNMLHDSREEKVKFMRDILLKYLPHGERTRAQKHREYRQKIISHYKPLKRELYTMHPVAFFVPSFMKAINDNTEDSLRSIISEPSPGVLTFEMLQPRFCELLVAEVENFEAWVNDTKFRIMRPNTMNKYGAVLDDFGLETMLDKLMDGFIRPISKFFFPDVGGATLDSHHGFVVEYGKDWDVDLGFHVDDSEVTLNVCLGKQFSGGELFFRGTRCDKHVNTGSQAEVC
;
A
#
# COMPACT_ATOMS: atom_id res chain seq x y z
N MET A 1 43.80 -3.72 -37.74
CA MET A 1 45.19 -4.22 -37.82
C MET A 1 45.46 -4.94 -36.51
N SER A 2 45.25 -6.26 -36.52
CA SER A 2 46.33 -7.28 -36.43
C SER A 2 46.74 -7.46 -34.96
N GLY A 3 46.49 -8.56 -34.26
CA GLY A 3 46.43 -9.96 -34.66
C GLY A 3 47.67 -10.65 -34.08
N ASP A 4 47.48 -11.64 -33.20
CA ASP A 4 48.44 -12.74 -32.91
C ASP A 4 47.77 -13.68 -31.88
N ARG A 5 47.14 -14.80 -32.25
CA ARG A 5 47.72 -16.11 -32.69
C ARG A 5 48.83 -16.61 -31.77
N ARG A 6 48.50 -17.60 -30.95
CA ARG A 6 49.44 -18.64 -30.50
C ARG A 6 48.86 -20.01 -30.79
N GLU A 7 49.71 -20.80 -31.43
CA GLU A 7 49.47 -22.10 -32.04
C GLU A 7 49.27 -23.21 -31.01
N SER A 8 48.48 -24.21 -31.41
CA SER A 8 48.40 -25.55 -30.81
C SER A 8 49.28 -26.54 -31.60
N PRO A 9 49.87 -27.55 -30.96
CA PRO A 9 50.46 -28.69 -31.66
C PRO A 9 49.44 -29.85 -31.84
N PRO A 10 49.66 -30.76 -32.82
CA PRO A 10 48.67 -31.75 -33.25
C PRO A 10 48.88 -33.12 -32.60
N VAL A 11 47.80 -33.89 -32.41
CA VAL A 11 47.87 -35.35 -32.35
C VAL A 11 46.67 -35.96 -33.07
N THR A 12 47.00 -36.77 -34.07
CA THR A 12 46.17 -37.65 -34.89
C THR A 12 45.62 -38.83 -34.11
N GLY A 13 44.38 -39.25 -34.41
CA GLY A 13 43.85 -40.55 -34.00
C GLY A 13 42.41 -40.74 -34.49
N GLY A 14 42.26 -41.34 -35.67
CA GLY A 14 40.96 -41.67 -36.24
C GLY A 14 40.30 -42.85 -35.53
N GLY A 15 38.98 -42.77 -35.39
CA GLY A 15 38.12 -43.85 -34.94
C GLY A 15 36.69 -43.56 -35.34
N ASN A 16 36.22 -44.24 -36.41
CA ASN A 16 34.82 -44.24 -36.83
C ASN A 16 33.96 -44.88 -35.75
N GLY A 17 33.10 -44.09 -35.10
CA GLY A 17 32.01 -44.56 -34.27
C GLY A 17 30.73 -43.84 -34.67
N VAL A 18 29.75 -44.58 -35.17
CA VAL A 18 28.40 -44.08 -35.47
C VAL A 18 27.75 -43.66 -34.15
N VAL A 19 27.44 -42.37 -33.98
CA VAL A 19 26.76 -41.83 -32.79
C VAL A 19 25.26 -41.84 -33.05
N GLU A 20 24.51 -42.68 -32.33
CA GLU A 20 23.06 -42.60 -32.25
C GLU A 20 22.62 -41.27 -31.60
N PRO A 21 21.50 -40.65 -32.01
CA PRO A 21 21.06 -39.40 -31.42
C PRO A 21 20.53 -39.63 -30.00
N GLU A 22 21.24 -39.09 -29.01
CA GLU A 22 20.77 -38.99 -27.63
C GLU A 22 19.39 -38.30 -27.58
N LYS A 23 18.41 -39.01 -27.01
CA LYS A 23 17.10 -38.45 -26.67
C LYS A 23 17.28 -37.36 -25.62
N LYS A 24 17.06 -36.10 -26.01
CA LYS A 24 16.89 -35.00 -25.06
C LYS A 24 15.76 -35.37 -24.08
N PRO A 25 15.98 -35.28 -22.75
CA PRO A 25 14.89 -35.49 -21.79
C PRO A 25 13.81 -34.43 -22.04
N ALA A 26 12.56 -34.89 -22.08
CA ALA A 26 11.40 -34.02 -22.20
C ALA A 26 11.43 -32.97 -21.07
N PRO A 27 10.96 -31.74 -21.32
CA PRO A 27 10.85 -30.74 -20.27
C PRO A 27 9.97 -31.31 -19.16
N VAL A 28 10.51 -31.35 -17.93
CA VAL A 28 9.75 -31.69 -16.73
C VAL A 28 8.66 -30.63 -16.63
N ILE A 29 7.42 -31.02 -16.96
CA ILE A 29 6.24 -30.21 -16.70
C ILE A 29 6.11 -30.15 -15.19
N VAL A 30 6.58 -29.07 -14.58
CA VAL A 30 6.26 -28.78 -13.18
C VAL A 30 4.73 -28.65 -13.13
N PRO A 31 4.02 -29.53 -12.39
CA PRO A 31 2.57 -29.41 -12.26
C PRO A 31 2.29 -27.99 -11.78
N SER A 32 1.35 -27.30 -12.44
CA SER A 32 0.96 -25.96 -12.02
C SER A 32 0.51 -26.02 -10.56
N GLN A 33 1.38 -25.61 -9.63
CA GLN A 33 1.09 -25.47 -8.21
C GLN A 33 0.09 -24.32 -8.04
N ARG A 34 -1.17 -24.59 -8.37
CA ARG A 34 -2.26 -23.62 -8.39
C ARG A 34 -3.44 -24.16 -7.61
N LEU A 35 -4.09 -23.26 -6.90
CA LEU A 35 -5.39 -23.49 -6.31
C LEU A 35 -6.45 -23.54 -7.41
N ARG A 36 -7.53 -24.27 -7.13
CA ARG A 36 -8.75 -24.26 -7.93
C ARG A 36 -9.43 -22.89 -7.80
N LEU A 37 -10.15 -22.49 -8.85
CA LEU A 37 -10.95 -21.25 -8.83
C LEU A 37 -12.14 -21.34 -7.86
N HIS A 38 -12.72 -22.54 -7.70
CA HIS A 38 -13.89 -22.77 -6.86
C HIS A 38 -13.56 -23.71 -5.72
N ALA A 39 -14.02 -23.35 -4.52
CA ALA A 39 -13.92 -24.19 -3.34
C ALA A 39 -14.66 -25.51 -3.53
N ASN A 40 -14.08 -26.59 -3.02
CA ASN A 40 -14.78 -27.85 -2.85
C ASN A 40 -15.73 -27.74 -1.65
N LYS A 41 -17.04 -27.75 -1.92
CA LYS A 41 -18.09 -27.60 -0.89
C LYS A 41 -18.26 -28.87 -0.04
N ASP A 42 -17.89 -30.02 -0.58
CA ASP A 42 -18.04 -31.31 0.07
C ASP A 42 -16.82 -31.68 0.91
N HIS A 43 -15.74 -30.90 0.82
CA HIS A 43 -14.52 -31.09 1.59
C HIS A 43 -14.57 -30.35 2.93
N MET A 44 -14.36 -31.09 4.02
CA MET A 44 -14.13 -30.52 5.35
C MET A 44 -12.63 -30.32 5.55
N PRO A 45 -12.15 -29.06 5.67
CA PRO A 45 -10.73 -28.80 5.87
C PRO A 45 -10.27 -29.28 7.24
N GLU A 46 -9.00 -29.63 7.32
CA GLU A 46 -8.35 -30.03 8.56
C GLU A 46 -8.06 -28.82 9.46
N SER A 47 -7.83 -29.10 10.74
CA SER A 47 -7.27 -28.13 11.68
C SER A 47 -5.74 -28.17 11.59
N TYR A 48 -5.14 -26.99 11.61
CA TYR A 48 -3.70 -26.78 11.55
C TYR A 48 -3.16 -26.02 12.78
N GLU A 49 -3.98 -25.85 13.82
CA GLU A 49 -3.64 -25.08 15.03
C GLU A 49 -2.51 -25.72 15.86
N ASP A 50 -2.34 -27.04 15.73
CA ASP A 50 -1.28 -27.81 16.40
C ASP A 50 0.10 -27.69 15.73
N LEU A 51 0.18 -27.09 14.54
CA LEU A 51 1.41 -27.00 13.77
C LEU A 51 2.14 -25.67 13.99
N GLN A 52 3.47 -25.73 14.03
CA GLN A 52 4.32 -24.55 14.01
C GLN A 52 4.47 -24.06 12.56
N LEU A 53 3.64 -23.10 12.15
CA LEU A 53 3.54 -22.62 10.78
C LEU A 53 4.09 -21.20 10.60
N ASP A 54 4.59 -20.90 9.39
CA ASP A 54 5.06 -19.55 9.05
C ASP A 54 3.92 -18.56 8.72
N PHE A 55 2.66 -19.02 8.71
CA PHE A 55 1.45 -18.25 8.43
C PHE A 55 0.33 -18.67 9.39
N CYS A 56 -0.70 -17.84 9.54
CA CYS A 56 -1.83 -18.14 10.44
C CYS A 56 -2.51 -19.48 10.06
N PRO A 57 -2.74 -20.40 11.01
CA PRO A 57 -3.39 -21.69 10.74
C PRO A 57 -4.73 -21.59 9.99
N SER A 58 -5.52 -20.55 10.28
CA SER A 58 -6.82 -20.33 9.63
C SER A 58 -6.72 -20.08 8.11
N ILE A 59 -5.58 -19.59 7.63
CA ILE A 59 -5.31 -19.44 6.19
C ILE A 59 -5.23 -20.82 5.54
N PHE A 60 -4.54 -21.79 6.17
CA PHE A 60 -4.41 -23.15 5.64
C PHE A 60 -5.76 -23.87 5.60
N SER A 61 -6.57 -23.79 6.65
CA SER A 61 -7.93 -24.36 6.64
C SER A 61 -8.82 -23.72 5.57
N SER A 62 -8.62 -22.43 5.28
CA SER A 62 -9.36 -21.73 4.22
C SER A 62 -8.90 -22.14 2.82
N LEU A 63 -7.58 -22.23 2.60
CA LEU A 63 -6.96 -22.61 1.33
C LEU A 63 -7.18 -24.08 0.97
N GLU A 64 -7.29 -24.97 1.96
CA GLU A 64 -7.42 -26.41 1.73
C GLU A 64 -8.62 -26.75 0.83
N LYS A 65 -9.74 -26.03 0.98
CA LYS A 65 -10.93 -26.20 0.14
C LYS A 65 -10.67 -25.94 -1.35
N TYR A 66 -9.60 -25.23 -1.67
CA TYR A 66 -9.22 -24.89 -3.03
C TYR A 66 -8.08 -25.77 -3.57
N LEU A 67 -7.63 -26.79 -2.83
CA LEU A 67 -6.61 -27.70 -3.33
C LEU A 67 -7.11 -28.54 -4.52
N PRO A 68 -6.22 -28.92 -5.44
CA PRO A 68 -6.52 -29.89 -6.50
C PRO A 68 -7.10 -31.19 -5.92
N PRO A 69 -8.05 -31.88 -6.60
CA PRO A 69 -8.70 -33.07 -6.06
C PRO A 69 -7.73 -34.18 -5.68
N ASN A 70 -6.64 -34.33 -6.43
CA ASN A 70 -5.59 -35.30 -6.14
C ASN A 70 -4.84 -35.00 -4.84
N MET A 71 -4.79 -33.74 -4.39
CA MET A 71 -4.11 -33.36 -3.14
C MET A 71 -5.02 -33.33 -1.92
N LEU A 72 -6.36 -33.33 -2.10
CA LEU A 72 -7.29 -33.36 -0.96
C LEU A 72 -7.18 -34.66 -0.16
N HIS A 73 -6.70 -35.72 -0.79
CA HIS A 73 -6.49 -37.04 -0.21
C HIS A 73 -5.05 -37.28 0.27
N ASP A 74 -4.14 -36.34 0.00
CA ASP A 74 -2.74 -36.42 0.46
C ASP A 74 -2.63 -36.19 1.96
N SER A 75 -1.46 -36.46 2.53
CA SER A 75 -1.21 -36.21 3.95
C SER A 75 -1.33 -34.74 4.31
N ARG A 76 -1.65 -34.46 5.58
CA ARG A 76 -1.74 -33.11 6.12
C ARG A 76 -0.45 -32.32 5.90
N GLU A 77 0.70 -32.98 6.04
CA GLU A 77 2.03 -32.40 5.82
C GLU A 77 2.26 -32.01 4.35
N GLU A 78 1.81 -32.84 3.40
CA GLU A 78 1.92 -32.56 1.96
C GLU A 78 1.01 -31.41 1.53
N LYS A 79 -0.22 -31.37 2.06
CA LYS A 79 -1.15 -30.24 1.88
C LYS A 79 -0.56 -28.93 2.39
N VAL A 80 0.01 -28.94 3.60
CA VAL A 80 0.69 -27.78 4.19
C VAL A 80 1.85 -27.34 3.32
N LYS A 81 2.71 -28.26 2.88
CA LYS A 81 3.84 -27.94 2.01
C LYS A 81 3.37 -27.27 0.72
N PHE A 82 2.33 -27.81 0.07
CA PHE A 82 1.78 -27.23 -1.15
C PHE A 82 1.19 -25.83 -0.93
N MET A 83 0.34 -25.65 0.08
CA MET A 83 -0.24 -24.35 0.41
C MET A 83 0.83 -23.33 0.80
N ARG A 84 1.84 -23.75 1.57
CA ARG A 84 2.98 -22.93 1.96
C ARG A 84 3.79 -22.48 0.75
N ASP A 85 4.10 -23.38 -0.19
CA ASP A 85 4.82 -23.04 -1.42
C ASP A 85 4.05 -22.02 -2.26
N ILE A 86 2.71 -22.08 -2.26
CA ILE A 86 1.86 -21.07 -2.90
C ILE A 86 1.97 -19.74 -2.14
N LEU A 87 1.73 -19.74 -0.83
CA LEU A 87 1.79 -18.54 0.00
C LEU A 87 3.14 -17.82 -0.08
N LEU A 88 4.25 -18.58 -0.11
CA LEU A 88 5.60 -18.02 -0.22
C LEU A 88 5.88 -17.32 -1.56
N LYS A 89 5.15 -17.66 -2.63
CA LYS A 89 5.26 -16.96 -3.92
C LYS A 89 4.63 -15.57 -3.87
N TYR A 90 3.57 -15.41 -3.09
CA TYR A 90 2.84 -14.14 -2.98
C TYR A 90 3.31 -13.30 -1.80
N LEU A 91 3.81 -13.92 -0.74
CA LEU A 91 4.35 -13.25 0.43
C LEU A 91 5.73 -13.82 0.80
N PRO A 92 6.78 -13.44 0.04
CA PRO A 92 8.14 -13.92 0.27
C PRO A 92 8.65 -13.60 1.68
N HIS A 93 9.68 -14.32 2.12
CA HIS A 93 10.25 -14.14 3.46
C HIS A 93 10.73 -12.69 3.74
N GLY A 94 11.26 -12.00 2.72
CA GLY A 94 11.66 -10.60 2.83
C GLY A 94 10.51 -9.67 3.18
N GLU A 95 9.39 -9.78 2.46
CA GLU A 95 8.18 -8.97 2.71
C GLU A 95 7.57 -9.25 4.09
N ARG A 96 7.53 -10.51 4.50
CA ARG A 96 7.06 -10.87 5.85
C ARG A 96 7.94 -10.29 6.94
N THR A 97 9.26 -10.38 6.77
CA THR A 97 10.22 -9.81 7.70
C THR A 97 10.08 -8.29 7.76
N ARG A 98 9.84 -7.63 6.63
CA ARG A 98 9.58 -6.18 6.57
C ARG A 98 8.30 -5.82 7.32
N ALA A 99 7.19 -6.52 7.05
CA ALA A 99 5.91 -6.29 7.74
C ALA A 99 6.01 -6.51 9.25
N GLN A 100 6.68 -7.57 9.69
CA GLN A 100 6.91 -7.85 11.12
C GLN A 100 7.74 -6.75 11.78
N LYS A 101 8.86 -6.34 11.16
CA LYS A 101 9.70 -5.25 11.66
C LYS A 101 8.93 -3.93 11.72
N HIS A 102 8.09 -3.64 10.71
CA HIS A 102 7.23 -2.47 10.69
C HIS A 102 6.25 -2.47 11.86
N ARG A 103 5.61 -3.62 12.13
CA ARG A 103 4.70 -3.79 13.27
C ARG A 103 5.42 -3.60 14.61
N GLU A 104 6.58 -4.20 14.80
CA GLU A 104 7.40 -4.05 16.01
C GLU A 104 7.84 -2.59 16.22
N TYR A 105 8.20 -1.91 15.14
CA TYR A 105 8.53 -0.49 15.15
C TYR A 105 7.33 0.36 15.62
N ARG A 106 6.14 0.17 15.05
CA ARG A 106 4.92 0.89 15.46
C ARG A 106 4.56 0.61 16.92
N GLN A 107 4.65 -0.64 17.36
CA GLN A 107 4.40 -1.02 18.75
C GLN A 107 5.38 -0.37 19.74
N LYS A 108 6.65 -0.19 19.35
CA LYS A 108 7.62 0.56 20.16
C LYS A 108 7.21 2.02 20.30
N ILE A 109 6.74 2.67 19.23
CA ILE A 109 6.25 4.04 19.33
C ILE A 109 5.04 4.12 20.25
N ILE A 110 4.01 3.30 20.00
CA ILE A 110 2.75 3.30 20.77
C ILE A 110 2.99 3.07 22.28
N SER A 111 3.99 2.26 22.65
CA SER A 111 4.31 1.98 24.05
C SER A 111 5.09 3.09 24.77
N HIS A 112 5.75 4.00 24.04
CA HIS A 112 6.63 5.03 24.62
C HIS A 112 6.12 6.46 24.41
N TYR A 113 5.40 6.71 23.32
CA TYR A 113 4.80 8.00 23.02
C TYR A 113 3.48 8.17 23.79
N LYS A 114 3.23 9.37 24.31
CA LYS A 114 2.00 9.72 25.00
C LYS A 114 1.23 10.74 24.15
N PRO A 115 0.07 10.35 23.58
CA PRO A 115 -0.76 11.27 22.79
C PRO A 115 -1.17 12.52 23.58
N LEU A 116 -1.09 13.68 22.93
CA LEU A 116 -1.51 14.97 23.50
C LEU A 116 -3.02 15.21 23.25
N LYS A 117 -3.50 14.89 22.05
CA LYS A 117 -4.88 15.09 21.57
C LYS A 117 -5.57 13.75 21.37
N ARG A 118 -5.90 13.08 22.48
CA ARG A 118 -6.54 11.74 22.48
C ARG A 118 -7.84 11.66 21.68
N GLU A 119 -8.56 12.76 21.55
CA GLU A 119 -9.77 12.85 20.75
C GLU A 119 -9.54 12.57 19.25
N LEU A 120 -8.33 12.75 18.72
CA LEU A 120 -8.00 12.42 17.32
C LEU A 120 -7.93 10.91 17.04
N TYR A 121 -7.78 10.09 18.07
CA TYR A 121 -7.53 8.64 17.92
C TYR A 121 -8.82 7.85 17.74
N THR A 122 -9.96 8.52 17.79
CA THR A 122 -11.28 7.93 17.53
C THR A 122 -12.04 8.85 16.60
N MET A 123 -12.70 8.28 15.60
CA MET A 123 -13.52 9.04 14.65
C MET A 123 -14.70 9.71 15.36
N HIS A 124 -14.76 11.03 15.33
CA HIS A 124 -15.87 11.85 15.84
C HIS A 124 -16.42 12.76 14.73
N PRO A 125 -17.29 12.23 13.83
CA PRO A 125 -17.62 12.91 12.58
C PRO A 125 -18.20 14.32 12.76
N VAL A 126 -19.08 14.51 13.75
CA VAL A 126 -19.70 15.82 14.04
C VAL A 126 -18.69 16.86 14.54
N ALA A 127 -17.62 16.43 15.21
CA ALA A 127 -16.55 17.31 15.68
C ALA A 127 -15.47 17.54 14.61
N PHE A 128 -15.31 16.61 13.68
CA PHE A 128 -14.21 16.63 12.70
C PHE A 128 -14.60 17.34 11.42
N PHE A 129 -15.86 17.16 10.97
CA PHE A 129 -16.30 17.61 9.67
C PHE A 129 -17.20 18.84 9.73
N VAL A 130 -17.18 19.63 8.66
CA VAL A 130 -18.10 20.75 8.50
C VAL A 130 -19.54 20.22 8.26
N PRO A 131 -20.59 20.94 8.69
CA PRO A 131 -21.96 20.46 8.57
C PRO A 131 -22.44 20.18 7.14
N SER A 132 -21.99 20.98 6.16
CA SER A 132 -22.29 20.80 4.73
C SER A 132 -21.77 19.45 4.22
N PHE A 133 -20.52 19.12 4.55
CA PHE A 133 -19.89 17.84 4.23
C PHE A 133 -20.66 16.66 4.83
N MET A 134 -20.95 16.72 6.13
CA MET A 134 -21.71 15.67 6.81
C MET A 134 -23.08 15.44 6.20
N LYS A 135 -23.77 16.53 5.82
CA LYS A 135 -25.08 16.43 5.17
C LYS A 135 -24.97 15.70 3.83
N ALA A 136 -24.02 16.09 2.97
CA ALA A 136 -23.82 15.46 1.66
C ALA A 136 -23.44 13.98 1.77
N ILE A 137 -22.54 13.63 2.70
CA ILE A 137 -22.17 12.23 2.96
C ILE A 137 -23.37 11.40 3.46
N ASN A 138 -24.21 11.96 4.34
CA ASN A 138 -25.38 11.27 4.87
C ASN A 138 -26.47 11.07 3.81
N ASP A 139 -26.69 12.06 2.95
CA ASP A 139 -27.63 11.95 1.82
C ASP A 139 -27.13 10.90 0.81
N ASN A 140 -25.80 10.80 0.63
CA ASN A 140 -25.11 9.77 -0.16
C ASN A 140 -25.65 9.63 -1.61
N THR A 141 -26.03 10.76 -2.20
CA THR A 141 -26.44 10.84 -3.61
C THR A 141 -25.40 11.64 -4.40
N GLU A 142 -25.28 11.34 -5.69
CA GLU A 142 -24.38 12.07 -6.58
C GLU A 142 -24.67 13.59 -6.55
N ASP A 143 -25.94 13.99 -6.60
CA ASP A 143 -26.35 15.40 -6.53
C ASP A 143 -25.92 16.07 -5.21
N SER A 144 -26.09 15.37 -4.09
CA SER A 144 -25.69 15.89 -2.78
C SER A 144 -24.17 16.08 -2.67
N LEU A 145 -23.37 15.15 -3.20
CA LEU A 145 -21.91 15.27 -3.21
C LEU A 145 -21.44 16.34 -4.18
N ARG A 146 -22.04 16.41 -5.38
CA ARG A 146 -21.76 17.48 -6.37
C ARG A 146 -22.09 18.86 -5.83
N SER A 147 -23.00 18.99 -4.87
CA SER A 147 -23.34 20.29 -4.26
C SER A 147 -22.22 20.90 -3.40
N ILE A 148 -21.25 20.09 -2.96
CA ILE A 148 -20.14 20.52 -2.11
C ILE A 148 -18.75 20.40 -2.77
N ILE A 149 -18.69 19.81 -3.97
CA ILE A 149 -17.45 19.52 -4.69
C ILE A 149 -17.34 20.44 -5.91
N SER A 150 -16.15 21.01 -6.11
CA SER A 150 -15.73 21.64 -7.35
C SER A 150 -14.67 20.79 -8.04
N GLU A 151 -14.62 20.82 -9.37
CA GLU A 151 -13.62 20.10 -10.17
C GLU A 151 -12.81 21.11 -11.00
N PRO A 152 -11.75 21.72 -10.43
CA PRO A 152 -10.95 22.73 -11.14
C PRO A 152 -10.18 22.17 -12.35
N SER A 153 -9.92 20.86 -12.36
CA SER A 153 -9.29 20.15 -13.47
C SER A 153 -9.82 18.71 -13.50
N PRO A 154 -9.92 18.05 -14.68
CA PRO A 154 -10.44 16.68 -14.76
C PRO A 154 -9.75 15.72 -13.79
N GLY A 155 -10.53 15.10 -12.91
CA GLY A 155 -10.06 14.17 -11.89
C GLY A 155 -9.46 14.82 -10.63
N VAL A 156 -9.47 16.15 -10.52
CA VAL A 156 -9.05 16.89 -9.32
C VAL A 156 -10.29 17.48 -8.67
N LEU A 157 -10.62 17.03 -7.46
CA LEU A 157 -11.79 17.48 -6.71
C LEU A 157 -11.37 18.35 -5.53
N THR A 158 -12.03 19.49 -5.36
CA THR A 158 -11.84 20.40 -4.22
C THR A 158 -13.15 20.56 -3.45
N PHE A 159 -13.07 20.50 -2.12
CA PHE A 159 -14.23 20.61 -1.24
C PHE A 159 -13.81 20.96 0.20
N GLU A 160 -14.70 21.61 0.93
CA GLU A 160 -14.53 21.85 2.36
C GLU A 160 -14.98 20.62 3.15
N MET A 161 -14.05 20.03 3.91
CA MET A 161 -14.31 18.80 4.65
C MET A 161 -14.17 18.98 6.16
N LEU A 162 -13.02 19.48 6.62
CA LEU A 162 -12.64 19.48 8.04
C LEU A 162 -12.96 20.80 8.72
N GLN A 163 -13.35 20.72 9.99
CA GLN A 163 -13.43 21.90 10.84
C GLN A 163 -12.02 22.45 11.08
N PRO A 164 -11.83 23.79 11.11
CA PRO A 164 -10.53 24.38 11.45
C PRO A 164 -9.96 23.86 12.76
N ARG A 165 -10.83 23.61 13.75
CA ARG A 165 -10.46 23.03 15.03
C ARG A 165 -9.80 21.66 14.90
N PHE A 166 -10.27 20.81 14.00
CA PHE A 166 -9.65 19.52 13.76
C PHE A 166 -8.22 19.70 13.22
N CYS A 167 -8.02 20.61 12.28
CA CYS A 167 -6.70 20.92 11.73
C CYS A 167 -5.73 21.40 12.83
N GLU A 168 -6.18 22.31 13.71
CA GLU A 168 -5.38 22.77 14.87
C GLU A 168 -4.96 21.61 15.79
N LEU A 169 -5.89 20.69 16.07
CA LEU A 169 -5.62 19.54 16.92
C LEU A 169 -4.59 18.61 16.27
N LEU A 170 -4.76 18.32 14.98
CA LEU A 170 -3.85 17.45 14.24
C LEU A 170 -2.45 18.04 14.17
N VAL A 171 -2.33 19.34 13.87
CA VAL A 171 -1.04 20.05 13.87
C VAL A 171 -0.37 19.97 15.25
N ALA A 172 -1.11 20.27 16.33
CA ALA A 172 -0.57 20.22 17.68
C ALA A 172 -0.12 18.80 18.10
N GLU A 173 -0.83 17.77 17.64
CA GLU A 173 -0.45 16.37 17.90
C GLU A 173 0.83 15.98 17.16
N VAL A 174 0.97 16.37 15.89
CA VAL A 174 2.18 16.11 15.08
C VAL A 174 3.38 16.84 15.67
N GLU A 175 3.23 18.11 16.06
CA GLU A 175 4.30 18.89 16.70
C GLU A 175 4.72 18.25 18.05
N ASN A 176 3.77 17.74 18.83
CA ASN A 176 4.06 17.02 20.07
C ASN A 176 4.81 15.70 19.81
N PHE A 177 4.42 14.97 18.76
CA PHE A 177 5.10 13.75 18.34
C PHE A 177 6.54 14.03 17.91
N GLU A 178 6.76 15.04 17.07
CA GLU A 178 8.10 15.41 16.63
C GLU A 178 8.99 15.92 17.78
N ALA A 179 8.43 16.70 18.71
CA ALA A 179 9.13 17.10 19.93
C ALA A 179 9.58 15.88 20.74
N TRP A 180 8.69 14.91 20.95
CA TRP A 180 9.02 13.65 21.64
C TRP A 180 10.13 12.86 20.91
N VAL A 181 10.07 12.76 19.57
CA VAL A 181 11.11 12.11 18.75
C VAL A 181 12.45 12.80 18.95
N ASN A 182 12.46 14.13 18.94
CA ASN A 182 13.67 14.94 19.11
C ASN A 182 14.27 14.82 20.52
N ASP A 183 13.43 14.79 21.56
CA ASP A 183 13.86 14.68 22.95
C ASP A 183 14.41 13.30 23.27
N THR A 184 13.73 12.25 22.80
CA THR A 184 14.10 10.86 23.05
C THR A 184 15.16 10.33 22.08
N LYS A 185 15.47 11.07 21.00
CA LYS A 185 16.30 10.63 19.87
C LYS A 185 15.78 9.33 19.24
N PHE A 186 14.47 9.12 19.27
CA PHE A 186 13.84 7.97 18.65
C PHE A 186 14.04 8.02 17.13
N ARG A 187 14.32 6.89 16.49
CA ARG A 187 14.45 6.83 15.03
C ARG A 187 13.10 6.48 14.43
N ILE A 188 12.54 7.39 13.63
CA ILE A 188 11.27 7.20 12.92
C ILE A 188 11.47 7.03 11.42
N MET A 189 10.52 6.38 10.76
CA MET A 189 10.37 6.45 9.31
C MET A 189 9.79 7.81 8.93
N ARG A 190 10.28 8.38 7.83
CA ARG A 190 9.79 9.66 7.31
C ARG A 190 8.65 9.42 6.31
N PRO A 191 7.74 10.41 6.14
CA PRO A 191 6.54 10.28 5.31
C PRO A 191 6.78 9.72 3.91
N ASN A 192 7.81 10.21 3.22
CA ASN A 192 8.23 9.66 1.95
C ASN A 192 9.74 9.88 1.74
N THR A 193 10.28 9.38 0.62
CA THR A 193 11.72 9.50 0.30
C THR A 193 12.16 10.91 -0.06
N MET A 194 11.22 11.83 -0.28
CA MET A 194 11.48 13.20 -0.72
C MET A 194 11.31 14.23 0.40
N ASN A 195 10.65 13.88 1.50
CA ASN A 195 10.44 14.75 2.66
C ASN A 195 11.30 14.31 3.85
N LYS A 196 12.02 15.27 4.43
CA LYS A 196 12.84 15.09 5.62
C LYS A 196 12.04 15.30 6.92
N TYR A 197 10.91 16.00 6.83
CA TYR A 197 10.14 16.46 7.97
C TYR A 197 8.67 16.06 7.88
N GLY A 198 8.02 16.00 9.04
CA GLY A 198 6.69 15.45 9.19
C GLY A 198 6.69 14.01 9.71
N ALA A 199 5.50 13.44 9.79
CA ALA A 199 5.22 12.19 10.50
C ALA A 199 4.16 11.34 9.80
N VAL A 200 4.37 10.01 9.84
CA VAL A 200 3.36 9.02 9.42
C VAL A 200 2.38 8.84 10.58
N LEU A 201 1.09 9.10 10.34
CA LEU A 201 0.07 9.17 11.38
C LEU A 201 -0.22 7.79 12.02
N ASP A 202 -0.10 6.73 11.23
CA ASP A 202 -0.28 5.35 11.69
C ASP A 202 0.77 4.93 12.70
N ASP A 203 1.98 5.49 12.62
CA ASP A 203 3.12 5.11 13.45
C ASP A 203 2.86 5.38 14.93
N PHE A 204 2.11 6.44 15.22
CA PHE A 204 1.80 6.85 16.57
C PHE A 204 0.33 6.66 16.97
N GLY A 205 -0.48 6.02 16.12
CA GLY A 205 -1.73 5.37 16.51
C GLY A 205 -3.02 5.88 15.87
N LEU A 206 -2.96 6.71 14.81
CA LEU A 206 -4.17 7.20 14.15
C LEU A 206 -4.80 6.24 13.11
N GLU A 207 -4.19 5.08 12.87
CA GLU A 207 -4.63 4.09 11.88
C GLU A 207 -6.14 3.81 11.95
N THR A 208 -6.67 3.49 13.14
CA THR A 208 -8.11 3.20 13.30
C THR A 208 -9.02 4.39 13.00
N MET A 209 -8.56 5.63 13.24
CA MET A 209 -9.32 6.81 12.86
C MET A 209 -9.30 7.00 11.34
N LEU A 210 -8.14 6.81 10.71
CA LEU A 210 -7.96 6.91 9.27
C LEU A 210 -8.69 5.79 8.50
N ASP A 211 -8.75 4.57 9.03
CA ASP A 211 -9.57 3.48 8.49
C ASP A 211 -11.04 3.93 8.39
N LYS A 212 -11.57 4.53 9.46
CA LYS A 212 -12.95 5.03 9.49
C LYS A 212 -13.16 6.24 8.59
N LEU A 213 -12.14 7.10 8.43
CA LEU A 213 -12.17 8.22 7.50
C LEU A 213 -12.31 7.70 6.07
N MET A 214 -11.42 6.77 5.69
CA MET A 214 -11.42 6.15 4.37
C MET A 214 -12.74 5.42 4.10
N ASP A 215 -13.13 4.51 4.98
CA ASP A 215 -14.31 3.66 4.79
C ASP A 215 -15.62 4.45 4.76
N GLY A 216 -15.78 5.38 5.70
CA GLY A 216 -17.04 6.05 5.97
C GLY A 216 -17.27 7.32 5.16
N PHE A 217 -16.21 7.98 4.68
CA PHE A 217 -16.31 9.33 4.12
C PHE A 217 -15.61 9.46 2.77
N ILE A 218 -14.42 8.88 2.59
CA ILE A 218 -13.68 9.01 1.32
C ILE A 218 -14.18 7.99 0.29
N ARG A 219 -14.31 6.71 0.65
CA ARG A 219 -14.79 5.65 -0.26
C ARG A 219 -16.17 5.97 -0.87
N PRO A 220 -17.16 6.53 -0.13
CA PRO A 220 -18.41 6.99 -0.74
C PRO A 220 -18.21 8.03 -1.85
N ILE A 221 -17.35 9.03 -1.64
CA ILE A 221 -17.02 10.02 -2.67
C ILE A 221 -16.32 9.32 -3.84
N SER A 222 -15.26 8.57 -3.57
CA SER A 222 -14.46 7.90 -4.58
C SER A 222 -15.25 6.94 -5.45
N LYS A 223 -16.26 6.28 -4.90
CA LYS A 223 -17.18 5.42 -5.66
C LYS A 223 -17.89 6.17 -6.79
N PHE A 224 -18.30 7.42 -6.58
CA PHE A 224 -19.03 8.20 -7.58
C PHE A 224 -18.11 8.87 -8.59
N PHE A 225 -17.00 9.46 -8.12
CA PHE A 225 -16.14 10.29 -8.97
C PHE A 225 -14.96 9.55 -9.59
N PHE A 226 -14.56 8.40 -9.02
CA PHE A 226 -13.40 7.64 -9.47
C PHE A 226 -13.72 6.16 -9.74
N PRO A 227 -14.77 5.83 -10.53
CA PRO A 227 -15.14 4.45 -10.82
C PRO A 227 -14.04 3.72 -11.62
N ASP A 228 -13.32 4.42 -12.49
CA ASP A 228 -12.34 3.83 -13.41
C ASP A 228 -11.06 3.34 -12.72
N VAL A 229 -10.80 3.81 -11.49
CA VAL A 229 -9.64 3.42 -10.67
C VAL A 229 -10.05 2.61 -9.44
N GLY A 230 -11.28 2.08 -9.40
CA GLY A 230 -11.73 1.25 -8.29
C GLY A 230 -12.02 2.04 -7.01
N GLY A 231 -12.49 3.29 -7.11
CA GLY A 231 -12.80 4.12 -5.94
C GLY A 231 -13.83 3.51 -4.97
N ALA A 232 -14.60 2.51 -5.39
CA ALA A 232 -15.53 1.76 -4.54
C ALA A 232 -14.84 0.66 -3.69
N THR A 233 -13.59 0.30 -3.99
CA THR A 233 -12.88 -0.85 -3.43
C THR A 233 -11.58 -0.46 -2.73
N LEU A 234 -11.37 0.82 -2.41
CA LEU A 234 -10.23 1.29 -1.59
C LEU A 234 -10.18 0.48 -0.30
N ASP A 235 -9.06 -0.16 0.04
CA ASP A 235 -8.95 -1.12 1.14
C ASP A 235 -7.77 -0.85 2.11
N SER A 236 -6.96 0.17 1.80
CA SER A 236 -5.78 0.56 2.55
C SER A 236 -5.53 2.06 2.40
N HIS A 237 -4.81 2.62 3.36
CA HIS A 237 -4.39 4.03 3.33
C HIS A 237 -2.94 4.16 3.81
N HIS A 238 -2.36 5.31 3.49
CA HIS A 238 -1.07 5.72 4.03
C HIS A 238 -1.16 7.20 4.44
N GLY A 239 -1.63 7.44 5.67
CA GLY A 239 -1.80 8.79 6.20
C GLY A 239 -0.50 9.37 6.76
N PHE A 240 -0.10 10.55 6.29
CA PHE A 240 1.04 11.29 6.80
C PHE A 240 0.84 12.80 6.71
N VAL A 241 1.61 13.54 7.51
CA VAL A 241 1.71 15.01 7.44
C VAL A 241 3.13 15.36 7.01
N VAL A 242 3.24 16.30 6.08
CA VAL A 242 4.50 16.91 5.64
C VAL A 242 4.58 18.35 6.11
N GLU A 243 5.79 18.79 6.44
CA GLU A 243 6.06 20.19 6.79
C GLU A 243 6.99 20.82 5.76
N TYR A 244 6.54 21.94 5.19
CA TYR A 244 7.33 22.79 4.31
C TYR A 244 7.66 24.11 5.03
N GLY A 245 8.83 24.66 4.73
CA GLY A 245 9.21 25.97 5.25
C GLY A 245 10.61 26.38 4.82
N LYS A 246 10.96 27.64 5.08
CA LYS A 246 12.14 28.28 4.49
C LYS A 246 13.48 27.62 4.86
N ASP A 247 13.55 27.01 6.05
CA ASP A 247 14.71 26.26 6.53
C ASP A 247 14.49 24.73 6.48
N TRP A 248 13.40 24.30 5.83
CA TRP A 248 12.93 22.92 5.74
C TRP A 248 12.89 22.49 4.26
N ASP A 249 12.07 21.50 3.92
CA ASP A 249 11.82 21.19 2.51
C ASP A 249 11.04 22.36 1.86
N VAL A 250 11.46 22.79 0.66
CA VAL A 250 10.93 23.99 -0.02
C VAL A 250 10.11 23.66 -1.26
N ASP A 251 10.35 22.51 -1.87
CA ASP A 251 9.61 22.01 -3.02
C ASP A 251 9.54 20.48 -2.99
N LEU A 252 8.62 19.94 -3.78
CA LEU A 252 8.49 18.52 -4.03
C LEU A 252 8.44 18.32 -5.54
N GLY A 253 9.43 17.62 -6.09
CA GLY A 253 9.49 17.35 -7.53
C GLY A 253 8.26 16.58 -8.02
N PHE A 254 7.97 16.65 -9.32
CA PHE A 254 6.88 15.86 -9.91
C PHE A 254 7.07 14.37 -9.66
N HIS A 255 6.01 13.72 -9.20
CA HIS A 255 5.96 12.31 -8.89
C HIS A 255 4.53 11.80 -9.08
N VAL A 256 4.37 10.49 -8.92
CA VAL A 256 3.06 9.82 -8.92
C VAL A 256 2.92 9.17 -7.56
N ASP A 257 1.79 9.39 -6.90
CA ASP A 257 1.48 8.71 -5.66
C ASP A 257 1.17 7.23 -5.91
N ASP A 258 1.61 6.38 -4.99
CA ASP A 258 1.28 4.96 -5.00
C ASP A 258 -0.10 4.73 -4.35
N SER A 259 -1.13 5.29 -5.00
CA SER A 259 -2.53 5.22 -4.58
C SER A 259 -3.46 5.27 -5.79
N GLU A 260 -4.68 4.73 -5.66
CA GLU A 260 -5.76 4.95 -6.63
C GLU A 260 -6.34 6.37 -6.50
N VAL A 261 -6.44 6.87 -5.26
CA VAL A 261 -6.95 8.19 -4.91
C VAL A 261 -6.09 8.78 -3.79
N THR A 262 -5.64 10.02 -3.97
CA THR A 262 -4.95 10.81 -2.93
C THR A 262 -5.88 11.89 -2.38
N LEU A 263 -5.99 11.96 -1.06
CA LEU A 263 -6.63 13.06 -0.35
C LEU A 263 -5.54 14.00 0.19
N ASN A 264 -5.46 15.20 -0.37
CA ASN A 264 -4.55 16.25 0.11
C ASN A 264 -5.35 17.28 0.91
N VAL A 265 -4.88 17.60 2.12
CA VAL A 265 -5.58 18.48 3.06
C VAL A 265 -4.62 19.58 3.53
N CYS A 266 -4.99 20.83 3.29
CA CYS A 266 -4.32 21.97 3.91
C CYS A 266 -4.70 22.07 5.40
N LEU A 267 -3.72 22.00 6.31
CA LEU A 267 -3.93 22.03 7.75
C LEU A 267 -3.88 23.43 8.38
N GLY A 268 -3.81 24.50 7.58
CA GLY A 268 -4.15 25.85 8.02
C GLY A 268 -3.10 26.62 8.82
N LYS A 269 -1.79 26.39 8.60
CA LYS A 269 -0.76 27.36 9.06
C LYS A 269 -0.83 28.64 8.19
N GLN A 270 -0.30 29.75 8.71
CA GLN A 270 -0.10 30.95 7.88
C GLN A 270 1.15 30.75 7.02
N PHE A 271 0.99 30.75 5.70
CA PHE A 271 2.08 30.62 4.74
C PHE A 271 1.79 31.41 3.46
N SER A 272 2.82 31.60 2.64
CA SER A 272 2.73 32.10 1.27
C SER A 272 3.35 31.08 0.32
N GLY A 273 2.71 30.81 -0.81
CA GLY A 273 3.06 29.71 -1.72
C GLY A 273 2.22 28.46 -1.45
N GLY A 274 2.76 27.27 -1.72
CA GLY A 274 2.07 26.00 -1.51
C GLY A 274 1.18 25.58 -2.67
N GLU A 275 1.41 26.16 -3.85
CA GLU A 275 0.68 25.83 -5.07
C GLU A 275 0.92 24.37 -5.48
N LEU A 276 -0.17 23.66 -5.79
CA LEU A 276 -0.12 22.32 -6.35
C LEU A 276 -0.14 22.39 -7.87
N PHE A 277 0.78 21.68 -8.51
CA PHE A 277 0.86 21.56 -9.96
C PHE A 277 0.53 20.15 -10.38
N PHE A 278 -0.47 20.00 -11.25
CA PHE A 278 -0.85 18.73 -11.84
C PHE A 278 -0.20 18.60 -13.21
N ARG A 279 0.40 17.43 -13.47
CA ARG A 279 1.03 17.13 -14.75
C ARG A 279 0.54 15.81 -15.27
N GLY A 280 -0.18 15.88 -16.39
CA GLY A 280 -0.66 14.71 -17.09
C GLY A 280 -1.64 13.85 -16.30
N THR A 281 -1.93 12.68 -16.86
CA THR A 281 -2.78 11.66 -16.26
C THR A 281 -1.92 10.40 -16.10
N ARG A 282 -2.16 9.59 -15.07
CA ARG A 282 -1.45 8.33 -14.80
C ARG A 282 -1.71 7.28 -15.88
N CYS A 283 -1.16 7.49 -17.08
CA CYS A 283 -1.12 6.54 -18.17
C CYS A 283 0.11 6.82 -19.06
N ASP A 284 0.66 5.77 -19.68
CA ASP A 284 1.92 5.83 -20.43
C ASP A 284 1.97 6.91 -21.51
N LYS A 285 0.81 7.26 -22.07
CA LYS A 285 0.69 8.26 -23.14
C LYS A 285 0.59 9.69 -22.60
N HIS A 286 0.02 9.88 -21.41
CA HIS A 286 -0.34 11.22 -20.92
C HIS A 286 0.42 11.64 -19.65
N VAL A 287 1.21 10.79 -19.02
CA VAL A 287 1.94 11.10 -17.76
C VAL A 287 2.90 12.30 -17.89
N ASN A 288 3.37 12.59 -19.10
CA ASN A 288 4.32 13.66 -19.36
C ASN A 288 3.74 14.88 -20.11
N THR A 289 2.41 15.01 -20.22
CA THR A 289 1.77 16.16 -20.88
C THR A 289 1.99 17.46 -20.07
N GLY A 290 1.48 18.59 -20.59
CA GLY A 290 1.70 19.91 -20.00
C GLY A 290 1.19 20.01 -18.56
N SER A 291 1.85 20.86 -17.77
CA SER A 291 1.48 21.10 -16.37
C SER A 291 0.46 22.21 -16.25
N GLN A 292 -0.47 22.07 -15.31
CA GLN A 292 -1.48 23.07 -14.98
C GLN A 292 -1.47 23.29 -13.47
N ALA A 293 -1.55 24.55 -13.03
CA ALA A 293 -1.73 24.86 -11.62
C ALA A 293 -3.16 24.48 -11.19
N GLU A 294 -3.33 24.16 -9.91
CA GLU A 294 -4.64 24.13 -9.28
C GLU A 294 -5.26 25.54 -9.38
N VAL A 295 -6.39 25.66 -10.09
CA VAL A 295 -7.14 26.92 -10.17
C VAL A 295 -8.28 26.84 -9.16
N CYS A 296 -8.02 27.28 -7.93
CA CYS A 296 -9.02 27.36 -6.86
C CYS A 296 -10.06 28.47 -7.10
#